data_AF-A0A7W0X847-F1
#
_entry.id   AF-A0A7W0X847-F1
#
_cell.length_a   1.000
_cell.length_b   1.000
_cell.length_c   1.000
_cell.angle_alpha   90.00
_cell.angle_beta   90.00
_cell.angle_gamma   90.00
#
_symmetry.space_group_name_H-M   'P 1'
#
loop_
_entity.id
_entity.type
_entity.pdbx_description
1 polymer ?
#
loop_
_entity_poly.entity_id
_entity_poly.type
_entity_poly.pdbx_seq_one_letter_code
_entity_poly.pdbx_strand_id
1 'polypeptide(L)'
;MKRELVDQVAPPLYGAVDLLVIVGPALAVMVAADRGGVGDTQGLDLVVASTLIGCIHAVVAGRRLASEEHVAVRRADMWIAAMDALVVLALGATLLIIAVLLGFSEEHASLADRGYPVVALWAGLQVVAVVAAEVVSRFVFWWLEPHPRRALSLRRPKKEPVNTA
;
A
#
# COMPACT_ATOMS: atom_id res chain seq x y z
N MET A 1 10.25 -3.52 26.86
CA MET A 1 9.59 -2.20 26.93
C MET A 1 9.73 -1.34 25.68
N LYS A 2 10.86 -0.70 25.33
CA LYS A 2 10.88 0.17 24.11
C LYS A 2 10.67 -0.58 22.78
N ARG A 3 11.03 -1.86 22.70
CA ARG A 3 10.94 -2.66 21.46
C ARG A 3 9.52 -3.16 21.19
N GLU A 4 8.88 -3.82 22.15
CA GLU A 4 7.48 -4.28 22.03
C GLU A 4 6.51 -3.15 21.67
N LEU A 5 6.75 -1.95 22.20
CA LEU A 5 5.91 -0.78 21.91
C LEU A 5 6.06 -0.32 20.45
N VAL A 6 7.29 -0.32 19.91
CA VAL A 6 7.54 -0.02 18.49
C VAL A 6 6.92 -1.09 17.60
N ASP A 7 7.02 -2.36 17.97
CA ASP A 7 6.49 -3.49 17.21
C ASP A 7 4.94 -3.45 17.18
N GLN A 8 4.31 -3.00 18.26
CA GLN A 8 2.85 -2.80 18.30
C GLN A 8 2.37 -1.57 17.52
N VAL A 9 3.15 -0.48 17.51
CA VAL A 9 2.73 0.80 16.92
C VAL A 9 3.10 0.92 15.44
N ALA A 10 4.14 0.24 14.98
CA ALA A 10 4.61 0.34 13.60
C ALA A 10 3.57 -0.09 12.55
N PRO A 11 2.90 -1.26 12.66
CA PRO A 11 1.88 -1.67 11.70
C PRO A 11 0.69 -0.71 11.57
N PRO A 12 0.03 -0.25 12.66
CA PRO A 12 -1.07 0.70 12.54
C PRO A 12 -0.60 2.06 12.05
N LEU A 13 0.60 2.51 12.43
CA LEU A 13 1.16 3.77 11.93
C LEU A 13 1.43 3.70 10.42
N TYR A 14 2.00 2.60 9.92
CA TYR A 14 2.21 2.39 8.49
C TYR A 14 0.88 2.39 7.72
N GLY A 15 -0.13 1.65 8.19
CA GLY A 15 -1.46 1.68 7.58
C GLY A 15 -2.10 3.07 7.58
N ALA A 16 -1.89 3.87 8.64
CA ALA A 16 -2.37 5.25 8.68
C ALA A 16 -1.67 6.16 7.66
N VAL A 17 -0.37 5.95 7.41
CA VAL A 17 0.37 6.67 6.37
C VAL A 17 -0.13 6.28 4.98
N ASP A 18 -0.36 4.99 4.71
CA ASP A 18 -0.92 4.52 3.42
C ASP A 18 -2.30 5.13 3.16
N LEU A 19 -3.16 5.15 4.19
CA LEU A 19 -4.47 5.80 4.12
C LEU A 19 -4.33 7.27 3.73
N LEU A 20 -3.41 8.00 4.38
CA LEU A 20 -3.18 9.41 4.09
C LEU A 20 -2.70 9.63 2.65
N VAL A 21 -1.82 8.76 2.13
CA VAL A 21 -1.33 8.85 0.75
C VAL A 21 -2.45 8.64 -0.27
N ILE A 22 -3.41 7.75 0.02
CA ILE A 22 -4.55 7.48 -0.86
C ILE A 22 -5.60 8.59 -0.81
N VAL A 23 -5.91 9.09 0.39
CA VAL A 23 -6.95 10.11 0.60
C VAL A 23 -6.46 11.52 0.27
N GLY A 24 -5.18 11.80 0.48
CA GLY A 24 -4.56 13.12 0.30
C GLY A 24 -4.87 13.79 -1.05
N PRO A 25 -4.70 13.11 -2.20
CA PRO A 25 -5.05 13.65 -3.50
C PRO A 25 -6.51 14.09 -3.63
N ALA A 26 -7.45 13.31 -3.09
CA ALA A 26 -8.88 13.65 -3.17
C ALA A 26 -9.21 14.87 -2.31
N LEU A 27 -8.60 14.98 -1.12
CA LEU A 27 -8.72 16.18 -0.29
C LEU A 27 -8.15 17.41 -0.99
N ALA A 28 -7.00 17.27 -1.67
CA ALA A 28 -6.39 18.36 -2.41
C ALA A 28 -7.30 18.85 -3.56
N VAL A 29 -7.92 17.92 -4.29
CA VAL A 29 -8.90 18.24 -5.35
C VAL A 29 -10.14 18.93 -4.77
N MET A 30 -10.71 18.41 -3.68
CA MET A 30 -11.88 19.00 -3.03
C MET A 30 -11.59 20.44 -2.56
N VAL A 31 -10.47 20.66 -1.85
CA VAL A 31 -10.08 21.99 -1.38
C VAL A 31 -9.81 22.96 -2.54
N ALA A 32 -9.23 22.47 -3.64
CA ALA A 32 -9.01 23.28 -4.83
C ALA A 32 -10.34 23.68 -5.51
N ALA A 33 -11.29 22.77 -5.60
CA ALA A 33 -12.63 23.03 -6.16
C ALA A 33 -13.42 24.04 -5.33
N ASP A 34 -13.43 23.86 -4.00
CA ASP A 34 -14.09 24.79 -3.06
C ASP A 34 -13.53 26.22 -3.17
N ARG A 35 -12.21 26.35 -3.28
CA ARG A 35 -11.55 27.66 -3.47
C ARG A 35 -11.78 28.27 -4.86
N GLY A 36 -12.03 27.44 -5.87
CA GLY A 36 -12.39 27.87 -7.21
C GLY A 36 -13.84 28.34 -7.35
N GLY A 37 -14.64 28.28 -6.29
CA GLY A 37 -16.07 28.65 -6.32
C GLY A 37 -16.98 27.57 -6.92
N VAL A 38 -16.43 26.38 -7.19
CA VAL A 38 -17.16 25.21 -7.69
C VAL A 38 -17.45 24.31 -6.49
N GLY A 39 -18.32 24.78 -5.59
CA GLY A 39 -18.79 23.98 -4.46
C GLY A 39 -19.66 22.84 -4.97
N ASP A 40 -19.05 21.69 -5.29
CA ASP A 40 -19.74 20.55 -5.88
C ASP A 40 -19.57 19.27 -5.03
N THR A 41 -20.67 18.54 -4.91
CA THR A 41 -20.81 17.19 -4.38
C THR A 41 -19.80 16.18 -4.95
N GLN A 42 -19.32 16.39 -6.18
CA GLN A 42 -18.32 15.52 -6.81
C GLN A 42 -17.00 15.45 -6.01
N GLY A 43 -16.56 16.55 -5.39
CA GLY A 43 -15.37 16.58 -4.53
C GLY A 43 -15.51 15.67 -3.31
N LEU A 44 -16.71 15.64 -2.71
CA LEU A 44 -17.04 14.77 -1.60
C LEU A 44 -17.03 13.30 -2.02
N ASP A 45 -17.60 12.97 -3.18
CA ASP A 45 -17.64 11.59 -3.70
C ASP A 45 -16.24 11.01 -3.93
N LEU A 46 -15.31 11.83 -4.43
CA LEU A 46 -13.90 11.48 -4.58
C LEU A 46 -13.25 11.15 -3.23
N VAL A 47 -13.51 11.96 -2.20
CA VAL A 47 -13.01 11.73 -0.83
C VAL A 47 -13.61 10.48 -0.23
N VAL A 48 -14.92 10.24 -0.42
CA VAL A 48 -15.60 9.03 0.07
C VAL A 48 -15.02 7.79 -0.60
N ALA A 49 -14.89 7.78 -1.93
CA ALA A 49 -14.31 6.67 -2.67
C ALA A 49 -12.85 6.38 -2.23
N SER A 50 -12.04 7.43 -2.10
CA SER A 50 -10.65 7.32 -1.66
C SER A 50 -10.53 6.82 -0.22
N THR A 51 -11.42 7.27 0.66
CA THR A 51 -11.47 6.80 2.05
C THR A 51 -11.82 5.32 2.11
N LEU A 52 -12.80 4.86 1.32
CA LEU A 52 -13.16 3.44 1.27
C LEU A 52 -12.00 2.57 0.78
N ILE A 53 -11.37 2.94 -0.34
CA ILE A 53 -10.21 2.22 -0.90
C ILE A 53 -9.04 2.26 0.09
N GLY A 54 -8.74 3.43 0.63
CA GLY A 54 -7.64 3.65 1.57
C GLY A 54 -7.81 2.87 2.86
N CYS A 55 -9.02 2.81 3.44
CA CYS A 55 -9.29 2.01 4.63
C CYS A 55 -9.06 0.52 4.39
N ILE A 56 -9.51 -0.02 3.24
CA ILE A 56 -9.28 -1.42 2.87
C ILE A 56 -7.78 -1.67 2.73
N HIS A 57 -7.07 -0.81 1.99
CA HIS A 57 -5.64 -0.97 1.77
C HIS A 57 -4.83 -0.86 3.06
N ALA A 58 -5.13 0.11 3.93
CA ALA A 58 -4.48 0.28 5.23
C ALA A 58 -4.57 -0.98 6.10
N VAL A 59 -5.74 -1.65 6.10
CA VAL A 59 -5.92 -2.92 6.80
C VAL A 59 -5.09 -4.03 6.16
N VAL A 60 -5.07 -4.12 4.83
CA VAL A 60 -4.26 -5.13 4.11
C VAL A 60 -2.77 -4.93 4.37
N ALA A 61 -2.28 -3.69 4.23
CA ALA A 61 -0.89 -3.30 4.45
C ALA A 61 -0.46 -3.53 5.91
N GLY A 62 -1.29 -3.13 6.88
CA GLY A 62 -1.03 -3.37 8.29
C GLY A 62 -0.98 -4.87 8.65
N ARG A 63 -1.89 -5.68 8.10
CA ARG A 63 -1.88 -7.14 8.29
C ARG A 63 -0.68 -7.79 7.60
N ARG A 64 -0.28 -7.29 6.43
CA ARG A 64 0.91 -7.76 5.71
C ARG A 64 2.15 -7.51 6.53
N LEU A 65 2.36 -6.29 7.02
CA LEU A 65 3.53 -5.93 7.81
C LEU A 65 3.61 -6.75 9.11
N ALA A 66 2.47 -6.96 9.79
CA ALA A 66 2.41 -7.82 10.98
C ALA A 66 2.75 -9.28 10.66
N SER A 67 2.34 -9.80 9.48
CA SER A 67 2.69 -11.14 9.04
C SER A 67 4.17 -11.27 8.67
N GLU A 68 4.72 -10.28 7.95
CA GLU A 68 6.12 -10.26 7.52
C GLU A 68 7.05 -10.15 8.74
N GLU A 69 6.67 -9.42 9.79
CA GLU A 69 7.45 -9.33 11.03
C GLU A 69 7.70 -10.69 11.69
N HIS A 70 6.75 -11.63 11.57
CA HIS A 70 6.90 -12.99 12.12
C HIS A 70 7.82 -13.91 11.31
N VAL A 71 8.00 -13.62 10.02
CA VAL A 71 8.76 -14.48 9.08
C VAL A 71 10.12 -13.86 8.74
N ALA A 72 10.25 -12.54 8.87
CA ALA A 72 11.43 -11.74 8.54
C ALA A 72 12.70 -12.22 9.23
N VAL A 73 13.66 -12.71 8.44
CA VAL A 73 15.03 -13.00 8.94
C VAL A 73 15.73 -11.69 9.34
N ARG A 74 15.50 -10.60 8.59
CA ARG A 74 16.03 -9.27 8.89
C ARG A 74 14.92 -8.23 8.78
N ARG A 75 14.64 -7.55 9.89
CA ARG A 75 13.61 -6.51 9.98
C ARG A 75 13.85 -5.32 9.02
N ALA A 76 15.10 -5.04 8.67
CA ALA A 76 15.44 -3.99 7.72
C ALA A 76 14.89 -4.29 6.31
N ASP A 77 14.87 -5.55 5.91
CA ASP A 77 14.46 -5.97 4.57
C ASP A 77 12.94 -5.80 4.39
N MET A 78 12.17 -6.07 5.45
CA MET A 78 10.73 -5.75 5.54
C MET A 78 10.45 -4.24 5.42
N TRP A 79 11.19 -3.40 6.15
CA TRP A 79 11.00 -1.95 6.08
C TRP A 79 11.40 -1.36 4.72
N ILE A 80 12.40 -1.90 4.05
CA ILE A 80 12.77 -1.51 2.69
C ILE A 80 11.62 -1.80 1.72
N ALA A 81 11.05 -3.01 1.78
CA ALA A 81 9.90 -3.38 0.94
C ALA A 81 8.64 -2.53 1.23
N ALA A 82 8.43 -2.15 2.49
CA ALA A 82 7.31 -1.29 2.88
C ALA A 82 7.49 0.16 2.39
N MET A 83 8.70 0.70 2.49
CA MET A 83 9.02 2.05 1.99
C MET A 83 8.95 2.12 0.46
N ASP A 84 9.44 1.10 -0.24
CA ASP A 84 9.38 1.05 -1.71
C ASP A 84 7.93 1.01 -2.21
N ALA A 85 7.08 0.21 -1.56
CA ALA A 85 5.65 0.18 -1.83
C ALA A 85 4.97 1.54 -1.59
N LEU A 86 5.34 2.23 -0.50
CA LEU A 86 4.84 3.56 -0.20
C LEU A 86 5.24 4.58 -1.29
N VAL A 87 6.48 4.51 -1.77
CA VAL A 87 6.97 5.35 -2.87
C VAL A 87 6.17 5.09 -4.15
N VAL A 88 5.94 3.82 -4.51
CA VAL A 88 5.13 3.46 -5.68
C VAL A 88 3.70 3.96 -5.53
N LEU A 89 3.10 3.82 -4.35
CA LEU A 89 1.76 4.32 -4.07
C LEU A 89 1.68 5.84 -4.19
N ALA A 90 2.66 6.57 -3.63
CA ALA A 90 2.73 8.02 -3.72
C ALA A 90 2.94 8.53 -5.15
N LEU A 91 3.79 7.85 -5.93
CA LEU A 91 3.98 8.14 -7.34
C LEU A 91 2.70 7.86 -8.13
N GLY A 92 2.02 6.74 -7.87
CA GLY A 92 0.73 6.40 -8.48
C GLY A 92 -0.34 7.46 -8.17
N ALA A 93 -0.44 7.88 -6.91
CA ALA A 93 -1.33 8.96 -6.47
C ALA A 93 -1.03 10.30 -7.17
N THR A 94 0.24 10.61 -7.41
CA THR A 94 0.65 11.82 -8.14
C THR A 94 0.31 11.73 -9.63
N LEU A 95 0.62 10.58 -10.25
CA LEU A 95 0.27 10.31 -11.65
C LEU A 95 -1.23 10.31 -11.88
N LEU A 96 -2.02 9.96 -10.87
CA LEU A 96 -3.47 10.01 -10.91
C LEU A 96 -3.99 11.45 -11.07
N ILE A 97 -3.44 12.41 -10.33
CA ILE A 97 -3.77 13.83 -10.52
C ILE A 97 -3.42 14.25 -11.95
N ILE A 98 -2.25 13.86 -12.46
CA ILE A 98 -1.82 14.18 -13.83
C ILE A 98 -2.75 13.54 -14.87
N ALA A 99 -3.12 12.27 -14.70
CA ALA A 99 -4.00 11.54 -15.60
C ALA A 99 -5.41 12.14 -15.65
N VAL A 100 -5.94 12.58 -14.50
CA VAL A 100 -7.21 13.32 -14.43
C VAL A 100 -7.08 14.65 -15.17
N LEU A 101 -6.01 15.41 -14.94
CA LEU A 101 -5.80 16.70 -15.61
C LEU A 101 -5.65 16.56 -17.13
N LEU A 102 -4.96 15.52 -17.62
CA LEU A 102 -4.75 15.27 -19.04
C LEU A 102 -5.96 14.62 -19.72
N GLY A 103 -6.59 13.65 -19.06
CA GLY A 103 -7.71 12.90 -19.61
C GLY A 103 -8.97 13.75 -19.77
N PHE A 104 -9.18 14.72 -18.87
CA PHE A 104 -10.36 15.57 -18.91
C PHE A 104 -10.16 16.90 -19.64
N SER A 105 -8.96 17.27 -20.11
CA SER A 105 -8.71 18.59 -20.69
C SER A 105 -9.53 18.89 -21.96
N GLU A 106 -9.95 17.87 -22.72
CA GLU A 106 -10.77 18.03 -23.94
C GLU A 106 -12.24 17.59 -23.76
N GLU A 107 -12.59 16.90 -22.68
CA GLU A 107 -13.88 16.22 -22.49
C GLU A 107 -14.89 16.98 -21.61
N HIS A 108 -14.53 18.19 -21.15
CA HIS A 108 -15.28 19.02 -20.20
C HIS A 108 -16.75 19.33 -20.58
N ALA A 109 -17.15 19.19 -21.85
CA ALA A 109 -18.49 19.54 -22.30
C ALA A 109 -19.52 18.38 -22.31
N SER A 110 -19.10 17.11 -22.41
CA SER A 110 -20.04 15.97 -22.54
C SER A 110 -20.13 15.08 -21.30
N LEU A 111 -19.09 15.09 -20.44
CA LEU A 111 -19.01 14.29 -19.22
C LEU A 111 -19.48 15.04 -17.97
N ALA A 112 -19.51 16.38 -18.00
CA ALA A 112 -20.00 17.22 -16.90
C ALA A 112 -21.48 16.95 -16.55
N ASP A 113 -22.28 16.47 -17.50
CA ASP A 113 -23.70 16.14 -17.28
C ASP A 113 -23.91 14.82 -16.52
N ARG A 114 -22.87 14.01 -16.25
CA ARG A 114 -23.04 12.67 -15.64
C ARG A 114 -22.27 12.36 -14.36
N GLY A 115 -21.26 13.14 -13.94
CA GLY A 115 -20.56 13.05 -12.63
C GLY A 115 -19.86 11.71 -12.27
N TYR A 116 -20.58 10.60 -12.33
CA TYR A 116 -20.17 9.20 -12.17
C TYR A 116 -18.87 8.78 -12.91
N PRO A 117 -18.61 9.18 -14.17
CA PRO A 117 -17.42 8.70 -14.89
C PRO A 117 -16.10 9.23 -14.30
N VAL A 118 -16.09 10.41 -13.68
CA VAL A 118 -14.91 10.96 -13.03
C VAL A 118 -14.54 10.14 -11.79
N VAL A 119 -15.53 9.85 -10.94
CA VAL A 119 -15.35 9.05 -9.72
C VAL A 119 -14.93 7.61 -10.08
N ALA A 120 -15.51 7.02 -11.11
CA ALA A 120 -15.16 5.68 -11.57
C ALA A 120 -13.72 5.60 -12.09
N LEU A 121 -13.29 6.57 -12.91
CA LEU A 121 -11.91 6.63 -13.41
C LEU A 121 -10.91 6.85 -12.25
N TRP A 122 -11.24 7.76 -11.33
CA TRP A 122 -10.45 8.03 -10.14
C TRP A 122 -10.25 6.78 -9.29
N ALA A 123 -11.36 6.11 -8.94
CA ALA A 123 -11.33 4.87 -8.17
C ALA A 123 -10.54 3.78 -8.90
N GLY A 124 -10.71 3.63 -10.21
CA GLY A 124 -9.96 2.68 -11.03
C GLY A 124 -8.46 2.91 -10.97
N LEU A 125 -8.01 4.16 -11.12
CA LEU A 125 -6.60 4.52 -11.03
C LEU A 125 -6.02 4.30 -9.63
N GLN A 126 -6.78 4.59 -8.56
CA GLN A 126 -6.37 4.28 -7.19
C GLN A 126 -6.20 2.78 -6.97
N VAL A 127 -7.13 1.96 -7.48
CA VAL A 127 -7.03 0.50 -7.39
C VAL A 127 -5.78 -0.01 -8.12
N VAL A 128 -5.48 0.52 -9.31
CA VAL A 128 -4.25 0.15 -10.04
C VAL A 128 -3.00 0.52 -9.24
N ALA A 129 -2.95 1.71 -8.66
CA ALA A 129 -1.81 2.14 -7.84
C ALA A 129 -1.62 1.25 -6.61
N VAL A 130 -2.71 0.91 -5.90
CA VAL A 130 -2.71 0.00 -4.75
C VAL A 130 -2.21 -1.39 -5.15
N VAL A 131 -2.72 -1.94 -6.25
CA VAL A 131 -2.29 -3.26 -6.74
C VAL A 131 -0.81 -3.25 -7.11
N ALA A 132 -0.33 -2.19 -7.78
CA ALA A 132 1.08 -2.05 -8.13
C ALA A 132 1.97 -1.98 -6.88
N ALA A 133 1.60 -1.18 -5.87
CA ALA A 133 2.31 -1.08 -4.61
C ALA A 133 2.43 -2.45 -3.91
N GLU A 134 1.34 -3.24 -3.90
CA GLU A 134 1.37 -4.58 -3.28
C GLU A 134 2.19 -5.61 -4.04
N VAL A 135 2.15 -5.56 -5.37
CA VAL A 135 2.99 -6.43 -6.20
C VAL A 135 4.46 -6.12 -5.95
N VAL A 136 4.83 -4.84 -5.92
CA VAL A 136 6.21 -4.40 -5.66
C VAL A 136 6.64 -4.79 -4.26
N SER A 137 5.82 -4.53 -3.23
CA SER A 137 6.16 -4.88 -1.85
C SER A 137 6.47 -6.37 -1.70
N ARG A 138 5.59 -7.24 -2.23
CA ARG A 138 5.78 -8.69 -2.17
C ARG A 138 7.00 -9.14 -2.96
N PHE A 139 7.25 -8.55 -4.11
CA PHE A 139 8.39 -8.87 -4.95
C PHE A 139 9.71 -8.50 -4.28
N VAL A 140 9.81 -7.28 -3.75
CA VAL A 140 11.00 -6.78 -3.04
C VAL A 140 11.25 -7.60 -1.78
N PHE A 141 10.21 -7.87 -0.98
CA PHE A 141 10.33 -8.73 0.20
C PHE A 141 10.84 -10.13 -0.16
N TRP A 142 10.25 -10.76 -1.19
CA TRP A 142 10.68 -12.07 -1.68
C TRP A 142 12.12 -12.08 -2.20
N TRP A 143 12.58 -10.98 -2.79
CA TRP A 143 13.95 -10.85 -3.29
C TRP A 143 14.97 -10.66 -2.16
N LEU A 144 14.61 -9.91 -1.12
CA LEU A 144 15.51 -9.60 -0.01
C LEU A 144 15.62 -10.75 1.00
N GLU A 145 14.56 -11.54 1.20
CA GLU A 145 14.64 -12.69 2.09
C GLU A 145 15.43 -13.84 1.47
N PRO A 146 16.50 -14.34 2.14
CA PRO A 146 17.21 -15.51 1.65
C PRO A 146 16.30 -16.74 1.76
N HIS A 147 15.93 -17.31 0.60
CA HIS A 147 15.16 -18.56 0.57
C HIS A 147 15.85 -19.61 1.45
N PRO A 148 15.16 -20.22 2.43
CA PRO A 148 15.69 -21.39 3.09
C PRO A 148 15.79 -22.51 2.05
N ARG A 149 16.95 -22.61 1.40
CA ARG A 149 17.38 -23.83 0.72
C ARG A 149 17.38 -24.92 1.78
N ARG A 150 16.29 -25.70 1.86
CA ARG A 150 16.19 -27.04 2.45
C ARG A 150 17.29 -27.35 3.49
N ALA A 151 17.31 -26.66 4.62
CA ALA A 151 18.19 -26.99 5.74
C ALA A 151 17.55 -28.05 6.65
N LEU A 152 16.85 -29.02 6.04
CA LEU A 152 16.10 -30.06 6.74
C LEU A 152 16.25 -31.38 5.99
N SER A 153 17.42 -31.98 6.17
CA SER A 153 17.66 -33.42 6.31
C SER A 153 19.12 -33.67 6.00
N LEU A 154 19.97 -33.66 7.04
CA LEU A 154 21.22 -34.42 7.16
C LEU A 154 21.94 -34.02 8.46
N ARG A 155 21.22 -33.92 9.58
CA ARG A 155 21.85 -34.08 10.90
C ARG A 155 21.57 -35.51 11.36
N ARG A 156 22.55 -36.38 11.07
CA ARG A 156 22.63 -37.78 11.51
C ARG A 156 22.43 -37.89 13.03
N PRO A 157 21.73 -38.93 13.54
CA PRO A 157 22.06 -39.44 14.87
C PRO A 157 23.44 -40.13 14.80
N LYS A 158 24.38 -39.63 15.60
CA LYS A 158 25.67 -40.29 15.87
C LYS A 158 25.35 -41.57 16.63
N LYS A 159 25.44 -42.74 16.00
CA LYS A 159 25.45 -44.02 16.72
C LYS A 159 26.74 -44.05 17.54
N GLU A 160 26.62 -43.99 18.85
CA GLU A 160 27.72 -44.33 19.75
C GLU A 160 28.03 -45.83 19.61
N PRO A 161 29.31 -46.23 19.53
CA PRO A 161 29.65 -47.65 19.59
C PRO A 161 29.36 -48.17 20.99
N VAL A 162 28.38 -49.06 21.10
CA VAL A 162 28.17 -49.88 22.30
C VAL A 162 29.38 -50.79 22.43
N ASN A 163 30.19 -50.53 23.45
CA ASN A 163 31.32 -51.37 23.85
C ASN A 163 30.77 -52.46 24.79
N THR A 164 30.51 -53.65 24.26
CA THR A 164 30.30 -54.85 25.08
C THR A 164 31.65 -55.54 25.26
N ALA A 165 32.08 -55.59 26.52
CA ALA A 165 33.16 -56.40 27.04
C ALA A 165 32.88 -57.91 26.86
#